data_AF-A0A920FNU4-F1
#
_entry.id   AF-A0A920FNU4-F1
#
_cell.length_a   1.000
_cell.length_b   1.000
_cell.length_c   1.000
_cell.angle_alpha   90.00
_cell.angle_beta   90.00
_cell.angle_gamma   90.00
#
_symmetry.space_group_name_H-M   'P 1'
#
loop_
_entity.id
_entity.type
_entity.pdbx_description
1 polymer ?
#
loop_
_entity_poly.entity_id
_entity_poly.type
_entity_poly.pdbx_seq_one_letter_code
_entity_poly.pdbx_strand_id
1 'polypeptide(L)'
;MRGYFGVGLEQSSKPMNAGNLFRTAHAFGASFLFTVNASYSVKDAKSDTSMAPRNIPWFDFESSSELQLPKGCLLIGVEIHEDAVELPVFRHPLNAAYILGPEMGSLSPG
;
A
#
# COMPACT_ATOMS: atom_id res chain seq x y z
N MET A 1 -17.90 -15.87 2.38
CA MET A 1 -17.55 -14.74 3.29
C MET A 1 -16.78 -13.73 2.45
N ARG A 2 -17.16 -12.45 2.43
CA ARG A 2 -16.47 -11.41 1.62
C ARG A 2 -15.65 -10.53 2.56
N GLY A 3 -14.36 -10.42 2.28
CA GLY A 3 -13.44 -9.48 2.93
C GLY A 3 -13.01 -8.39 1.95
N TYR A 4 -12.06 -7.55 2.34
CA TYR A 4 -11.47 -6.52 1.48
C TYR A 4 -9.97 -6.41 1.71
N PHE A 5 -9.28 -5.81 0.74
CA PHE A 5 -7.89 -5.44 0.92
C PHE A 5 -7.61 -4.02 0.43
N GLY A 6 -6.68 -3.35 1.09
CA GLY A 6 -6.06 -2.11 0.64
C GLY A 6 -4.58 -2.31 0.37
N VAL A 7 -4.01 -1.45 -0.48
CA VAL A 7 -2.58 -1.47 -0.81
C VAL A 7 -2.03 -0.07 -0.65
N GLY A 8 -0.93 0.04 0.07
CA GLY A 8 -0.24 1.29 0.25
C GLY A 8 1.26 1.15 0.19
N LEU A 9 1.91 2.31 0.25
CA LEU A 9 3.34 2.41 0.11
C LEU A 9 3.88 3.48 1.05
N GLU A 10 4.97 3.15 1.74
CA GLU A 10 5.72 4.08 2.58
C GLU A 10 6.94 4.60 1.81
N GLN A 11 7.18 5.92 1.87
CA GLN A 11 8.40 6.55 1.35
C GLN A 11 8.76 6.19 -0.11
N SER A 12 7.88 6.47 -1.08
CA SER A 12 8.22 6.23 -2.49
C SER A 12 9.37 7.10 -2.97
N SER A 13 10.52 6.50 -3.23
CA SER A 13 11.65 7.20 -3.85
C SER A 13 11.45 7.37 -5.36
N LYS A 14 10.56 6.60 -6.00
CA LYS A 14 10.33 6.62 -7.45
C LYS A 14 8.83 6.59 -7.82
N PRO A 15 8.28 7.69 -8.38
CA PRO A 15 6.87 7.80 -8.77
C PRO A 15 6.37 6.71 -9.73
N MET A 16 7.25 6.18 -10.59
CA MET A 16 6.88 5.18 -11.59
C MET A 16 6.46 3.84 -10.98
N ASN A 17 7.14 3.41 -9.92
CA ASN A 17 6.86 2.13 -9.25
C ASN A 17 5.55 2.19 -8.46
N ALA A 18 5.32 3.33 -7.79
CA ALA A 18 4.05 3.58 -7.11
C ALA A 18 2.87 3.52 -8.10
N GLY A 19 2.97 4.14 -9.27
CA GLY A 19 1.93 4.06 -10.30
C GLY A 19 1.65 2.63 -10.78
N ASN A 20 2.69 1.81 -10.97
CA ASN A 20 2.52 0.40 -11.35
C ASN A 20 1.86 -0.43 -10.23
N LEU A 21 2.26 -0.21 -8.98
CA LEU A 21 1.68 -0.88 -7.82
C LEU A 21 0.19 -0.56 -7.72
N PHE A 22 -0.19 0.71 -7.79
CA PHE A 22 -1.58 1.13 -7.64
C PHE A 22 -2.46 0.69 -8.81
N ARG A 23 -1.95 0.74 -10.04
CA ARG A 23 -2.64 0.17 -11.20
C ARG A 23 -2.88 -1.33 -11.02
N THR A 24 -1.88 -2.06 -10.53
CA THR A 24 -1.96 -3.50 -10.29
C THR A 24 -2.96 -3.81 -9.17
N ALA A 25 -2.86 -3.11 -8.04
CA ALA A 25 -3.77 -3.24 -6.91
C ALA A 25 -5.23 -3.00 -7.35
N HIS A 26 -5.48 -1.95 -8.13
CA HIS A 26 -6.79 -1.66 -8.70
C HIS A 26 -7.27 -2.80 -9.62
N ALA A 27 -6.41 -3.30 -10.52
CA ALA A 27 -6.74 -4.41 -11.42
C ALA A 27 -7.11 -5.70 -10.68
N PHE A 28 -6.54 -5.92 -9.49
CA PHE A 28 -6.88 -7.05 -8.61
C PHE A 28 -8.05 -6.77 -7.66
N GLY A 29 -8.69 -5.59 -7.73
CA GLY A 29 -9.88 -5.27 -6.94
C GLY A 29 -9.61 -4.71 -5.55
N ALA A 30 -8.49 -4.02 -5.35
CA ALA A 30 -8.22 -3.30 -4.11
C ALA A 30 -9.37 -2.32 -3.79
N SER A 31 -9.79 -2.32 -2.53
CA SER A 31 -10.92 -1.50 -2.06
C SER A 31 -10.51 -0.06 -1.72
N PHE A 32 -9.23 0.17 -1.44
CA PHE A 32 -8.65 1.50 -1.26
C PHE A 32 -7.13 1.44 -1.46
N LEU A 33 -6.55 2.61 -1.71
CA LEU A 33 -5.10 2.82 -1.75
C LEU A 33 -4.69 3.80 -0.66
N PHE A 34 -3.43 3.74 -0.24
CA PHE A 34 -2.91 4.73 0.68
C PHE A 34 -1.41 4.99 0.52
N THR A 35 -0.96 6.16 0.95
CA THR A 35 0.45 6.51 1.04
C THR A 35 0.81 6.95 2.45
N VAL A 36 2.03 6.65 2.86
CA VAL A 36 2.60 7.10 4.14
C VAL A 36 3.91 7.79 3.85
N ASN A 37 4.02 9.06 4.25
CA ASN A 37 5.24 9.85 4.08
C ASN A 37 5.80 9.76 2.64
N ALA A 38 4.92 9.79 1.65
CA ALA A 38 5.30 9.63 0.25
C ALA A 38 5.23 10.99 -0.45
N SER A 39 6.31 11.36 -1.14
CA SER A 39 6.27 12.44 -2.14
C SER A 39 5.57 11.95 -3.42
N TYR A 40 4.31 11.50 -3.29
CA TYR A 40 3.53 11.03 -4.42
C TYR A 40 2.60 12.15 -4.91
N SER A 41 2.98 12.76 -6.03
CA SER A 41 2.10 13.65 -6.78
C SER A 41 1.42 12.85 -7.88
N VAL A 42 0.08 12.79 -7.84
CA VAL A 42 -0.76 12.17 -8.90
C VAL A 42 -0.44 12.76 -10.29
N LYS A 43 0.09 13.99 -10.36
CA LYS A 43 0.53 14.62 -11.62
C LYS A 43 1.85 14.06 -12.15
N ASP A 44 2.71 13.55 -11.28
CA ASP A 44 4.04 13.03 -11.63
C ASP A 44 4.05 11.51 -11.85
N ALA A 45 3.04 10.80 -11.33
CA ALA A 45 2.82 9.37 -11.52
C ALA A 45 2.19 9.02 -12.88
N LYS A 46 2.84 9.42 -13.98
CA LYS A 46 2.39 9.19 -15.36
C LYS A 46 2.21 7.71 -15.75
N SER A 47 2.73 6.77 -14.96
CA SER A 47 2.54 5.32 -15.16
C SER A 47 1.17 4.80 -14.69
N ASP A 48 0.46 5.54 -13.84
CA ASP A 48 -0.94 5.25 -13.53
C ASP A 48 -1.86 5.78 -14.65
N THR A 49 -1.84 5.07 -15.78
CA THR A 49 -2.68 5.37 -16.94
C THR A 49 -4.17 5.09 -16.68
N SER A 50 -4.51 4.42 -15.58
CA SER A 50 -5.88 4.13 -15.14
C SER A 50 -6.52 5.26 -14.34
N MET A 51 -5.74 6.28 -13.92
CA MET A 51 -6.17 7.26 -12.91
C MET A 51 -6.78 6.55 -11.68
N ALA A 52 -6.11 5.52 -11.15
CA ALA A 52 -6.65 4.71 -10.05
C ALA A 52 -7.15 5.54 -8.84
N PRO A 53 -6.47 6.62 -8.40
CA PRO A 53 -6.97 7.51 -7.34
C PRO A 53 -8.31 8.21 -7.64
N ARG A 54 -8.77 8.24 -8.91
CA ARG A 54 -10.09 8.77 -9.28
C ARG A 54 -11.19 7.71 -9.23
N ASN A 55 -10.84 6.44 -9.21
CA ASN A 55 -11.79 5.33 -9.33
C ASN A 55 -11.95 4.52 -8.03
N ILE A 56 -10.96 4.56 -7.14
CA ILE A 56 -11.02 3.96 -5.80
C ILE A 56 -10.51 4.95 -4.74
N PRO A 57 -11.00 4.86 -3.48
CA PRO A 57 -10.56 5.73 -2.40
C PRO A 57 -9.04 5.75 -2.23
N TRP A 58 -8.50 6.95 -2.06
CA TRP A 58 -7.09 7.19 -1.80
C TRP A 58 -6.94 7.95 -0.48
N PHE A 59 -6.07 7.48 0.40
CA PHE A 59 -5.71 8.14 1.65
C PHE A 59 -4.23 8.52 1.64
N ASP A 60 -3.92 9.75 2.03
CA ASP A 60 -2.55 10.22 2.13
C ASP A 60 -2.26 10.59 3.58
N PHE A 61 -1.26 9.94 4.16
CA PHE A 61 -0.86 10.10 5.56
C PHE A 61 0.55 10.68 5.62
N GLU A 62 0.76 11.69 6.47
CA GLU A 62 2.07 12.30 6.63
C GLU A 62 3.04 11.38 7.37
N SER A 63 2.53 10.50 8.24
CA SER A 63 3.33 9.57 9.05
C SER A 63 2.60 8.25 9.34
N SER A 64 3.36 7.20 9.68
CA SER A 64 2.80 5.89 10.05
C SER A 64 1.92 5.97 11.30
N SER A 65 2.26 6.87 12.24
CA SER A 65 1.50 7.13 13.46
C SER A 65 0.08 7.68 13.20
N GLU A 66 -0.15 8.27 12.03
CA GLU A 66 -1.45 8.82 11.63
C GLU A 66 -2.31 7.82 10.84
N LEU A 67 -1.80 6.62 10.56
CA LEU A 67 -2.54 5.60 9.83
C LEU A 67 -3.88 5.29 10.52
N GLN A 68 -4.96 5.57 9.80
CA GLN A 68 -6.31 5.20 10.22
C GLN A 68 -6.88 4.17 9.26
N LEU A 69 -6.98 2.93 9.76
CA LEU A 69 -7.59 1.83 9.03
C LEU A 69 -8.97 1.50 9.58
N PRO A 70 -9.87 0.91 8.77
CA PRO A 70 -11.17 0.47 9.28
C PRO A 70 -11.01 -0.55 10.42
N LYS A 71 -11.97 -0.57 11.34
CA LYS A 71 -11.92 -1.48 12.50
C LYS A 71 -11.80 -2.95 12.05
N GLY A 72 -10.84 -3.66 12.63
CA GLY A 72 -10.55 -5.06 12.31
C GLY A 72 -9.75 -5.27 11.02
N CYS A 73 -9.26 -4.21 10.39
CA CYS A 73 -8.27 -4.29 9.32
C CYS A 73 -6.89 -4.54 9.92
N LEU A 74 -6.20 -5.60 9.48
CA LEU A 74 -4.82 -5.84 9.88
C LEU A 74 -3.86 -5.16 8.91
N LEU A 75 -2.95 -4.35 9.44
CA LEU A 75 -1.84 -3.78 8.68
C LEU A 75 -0.74 -4.85 8.53
N ILE A 76 -0.37 -5.14 7.29
CA ILE A 76 0.64 -6.14 6.94
C ILE A 76 1.79 -5.44 6.22
N GLY A 77 2.96 -5.40 6.86
CA GLY A 77 4.20 -4.97 6.21
C GLY A 77 4.70 -6.03 5.25
N VAL A 78 5.02 -5.63 4.01
CA VAL A 78 5.64 -6.50 3.00
C VAL A 78 7.07 -6.04 2.81
N GLU A 79 7.99 -6.73 3.46
CA GLU A 79 9.41 -6.34 3.52
C GLU A 79 10.31 -7.59 3.59
N ILE A 80 11.55 -7.45 3.12
CA ILE A 80 12.60 -8.45 3.34
C ILE A 80 13.17 -8.23 4.74
N HIS A 81 12.73 -9.04 5.70
CA HIS A 81 13.17 -9.01 7.09
C HIS A 81 13.41 -10.42 7.61
N GLU A 82 14.35 -10.59 8.54
CA GLU A 82 14.72 -11.91 9.08
C GLU A 82 13.57 -12.60 9.83
N ASP A 83 12.75 -11.82 10.52
CA ASP A 83 11.56 -12.29 11.23
C ASP A 83 10.28 -12.37 10.37
N ALA A 84 10.39 -12.13 9.05
CA ALA A 84 9.22 -12.14 8.18
C ALA A 84 8.69 -13.57 7.95
N VAL A 85 7.36 -13.71 7.91
CA VAL A 85 6.73 -14.96 7.48
C VAL A 85 6.76 -15.02 5.94
N GLU A 86 7.28 -16.13 5.40
CA GLU A 86 7.34 -16.31 3.95
C GLU A 86 5.94 -16.30 3.30
N LEU A 87 5.81 -15.60 2.16
CA LEU A 87 4.55 -15.45 1.43
C LEU A 87 3.82 -16.78 1.12
N PRO A 88 4.49 -17.88 0.72
CA PRO A 88 3.80 -19.13 0.41
C PRO A 88 3.05 -19.76 1.59
N VAL A 89 3.43 -19.44 2.82
CA VAL A 89 2.82 -19.97 4.06
C VAL A 89 2.06 -18.92 4.85
N PHE A 90 2.19 -17.64 4.48
CA PHE A 90 1.46 -16.55 5.12
C PHE A 90 -0.05 -16.68 4.88
N ARG A 91 -0.82 -16.64 5.98
CA ARG A 91 -2.28 -16.70 5.92
C ARG A 91 -2.86 -15.29 5.84
N HIS A 92 -3.28 -14.90 4.64
CA HIS A 92 -3.89 -13.60 4.40
C HIS A 92 -5.18 -13.39 5.22
N PRO A 93 -5.26 -12.31 6.02
CA PRO A 93 -6.49 -11.96 6.73
C PRO A 93 -7.63 -11.59 5.76
N LEU A 94 -8.88 -11.74 6.22
CA LEU A 94 -10.04 -11.33 5.43
C LEU A 94 -10.06 -9.82 5.17
N ASN A 95 -9.65 -9.01 6.14
CA ASN A 95 -9.60 -7.55 6.05
C ASN A 95 -8.16 -7.10 6.29
N ALA A 96 -7.45 -6.71 5.24
CA ALA A 96 -6.02 -6.39 5.33
C ALA A 96 -5.65 -5.10 4.60
N ALA A 97 -4.68 -4.38 5.12
CA ALA A 97 -3.99 -3.30 4.43
C ALA A 97 -2.53 -3.71 4.27
N TYR A 98 -2.06 -3.86 3.03
CA TYR A 98 -0.67 -4.21 2.76
C TYR A 98 0.13 -2.93 2.52
N ILE A 99 1.25 -2.76 3.21
CA ILE A 99 2.16 -1.63 3.01
C ILE A 99 3.53 -2.14 2.55
N LEU A 100 4.04 -1.56 1.46
CA LEU A 100 5.36 -1.85 0.93
C LEU A 100 6.31 -0.70 1.29
N GLY A 101 7.54 -1.04 1.65
CA GLY A 101 8.59 -0.08 1.98
C GLY A 101 9.27 0.56 0.75
N PRO A 102 10.17 1.53 0.99
CA PRO A 102 10.98 2.14 -0.06
C PRO A 102 11.92 1.13 -0.72
N GLU A 103 12.23 1.32 -2.01
CA GLU A 103 13.21 0.47 -2.72
C GLU A 103 14.61 0.48 -2.07
N MET A 104 14.94 1.55 -1.34
CA MET A 104 16.16 1.68 -0.55
C MET A 104 15.77 2.16 0.85
N GLY A 105 15.70 1.23 1.80
CA GLY A 105 15.34 1.50 3.19
C GLY A 105 14.56 0.35 3.78
N SER A 106 13.89 0.61 4.89
CA SER A 106 12.98 -0.34 5.54
C SER A 106 11.72 0.41 5.95
N LEU A 107 10.62 -0.31 6.09
CA LEU A 107 9.42 0.23 6.72
C LEU A 107 9.74 0.84 8.09
N SER A 108 9.03 1.91 8.44
CA SER A 108 9.09 2.48 9.79
C SER A 108 8.62 1.46 10.82
N PRO A 109 9.24 1.39 12.01
CA PRO A 109 8.73 0.56 13.11
C PRO A 109 7.29 0.96 13.45
N GLY A 110 6.45 -0.06 13.70
CA GLY A 110 5.07 0.10 14.16
C GLY A 110 4.93 0.11 15.67
#